data_AF-A0A1H6WCW7-F1
#
_entry.id   AF-A0A1H6WCW7-F1
#
_cell.length_a   1.000
_cell.length_b   1.000
_cell.length_c   1.000
_cell.angle_alpha   90.00
_cell.angle_beta   90.00
_cell.angle_gamma   90.00
#
_symmetry.space_group_name_H-M   'P 1'
#
loop_
_entity.id
_entity.type
_entity.pdbx_description
1 polymer ?
#
loop_
_entity_poly.entity_id
_entity_poly.type
_entity_poly.pdbx_seq_one_letter_code
_entity_poly.pdbx_strand_id
1 'polypeptide(L)'
;MITADWRALAVLTVKDPAEAARRVLALNLPAEVCWLGLALAVVLDTLLYIVSNMALPPVESPFYGLIATPVGYGAVVGGGLVVTIIAIHRVGRVFGGEGGFGEILSLMVWLQLLSVVAQAAVFVLVLVVPLLAMILSFAATFLGIYIFLHFVDQAHRLGSLWRAAGVLVAAVLAISLAFMILLSLIGAPLSGTLQNV
;
A
#
# COMPACT_ATOMS: atom_id res chain seq x y z
N MET A 1 -29.26 1.74 -3.78
CA MET A 1 -29.01 0.62 -2.85
C MET A 1 -27.52 0.36 -2.54
N ILE A 2 -26.59 1.29 -2.83
CA ILE A 2 -25.12 1.07 -2.72
C ILE A 2 -24.55 1.31 -1.31
N THR A 3 -25.31 1.87 -0.37
CA THR A 3 -24.76 2.41 0.88
C THR A 3 -24.45 1.37 1.97
N ALA A 4 -24.96 0.14 1.87
CA ALA A 4 -24.76 -0.91 2.87
C ALA A 4 -23.62 -1.90 2.56
N ASP A 5 -23.21 -2.03 1.29
CA ASP A 5 -22.30 -3.10 0.86
C ASP A 5 -20.83 -2.86 1.19
N TRP A 6 -20.35 -1.60 1.23
CA TRP A 6 -18.92 -1.33 1.45
C TRP A 6 -18.45 -1.74 2.86
N ARG A 7 -19.30 -1.58 3.89
CA ARG A 7 -19.00 -2.04 5.25
C ARG A 7 -18.97 -3.57 5.30
N ALA A 8 -19.92 -4.21 4.64
CA ALA A 8 -19.97 -5.67 4.54
C ALA A 8 -18.72 -6.20 3.82
N LEU A 9 -18.28 -5.54 2.74
CA LEU A 9 -17.04 -5.85 2.04
C LEU A 9 -15.79 -5.62 2.90
N ALA A 10 -15.76 -4.56 3.72
CA ALA A 10 -14.65 -4.30 4.64
C ALA A 10 -14.54 -5.43 5.68
N VAL A 11 -15.66 -5.80 6.30
CA VAL A 11 -15.71 -6.93 7.25
C VAL A 11 -15.35 -8.24 6.56
N LEU A 12 -15.82 -8.45 5.33
CA LEU A 12 -15.48 -9.61 4.53
C LEU A 12 -13.98 -9.65 4.22
N THR A 13 -13.35 -8.52 3.92
CA THR A 13 -11.90 -8.48 3.64
C THR A 13 -11.08 -8.98 4.83
N VAL A 14 -11.52 -8.69 6.05
CA VAL A 14 -10.87 -9.17 7.27
C VAL A 14 -11.16 -10.65 7.53
N LYS A 15 -12.39 -11.11 7.29
CA LYS A 15 -12.83 -12.48 7.60
C LYS A 15 -12.46 -13.51 6.53
N ASP A 16 -12.62 -13.13 5.28
CA ASP A 16 -12.34 -13.93 4.08
C ASP A 16 -11.79 -13.01 2.97
N PRO A 17 -10.48 -12.71 3.01
CA PRO A 17 -9.85 -11.83 2.02
C PRO A 17 -9.90 -12.41 0.61
N ALA A 18 -9.94 -13.74 0.45
CA ALA A 18 -10.02 -14.36 -0.86
C ALA A 18 -11.38 -14.09 -1.52
N GLU A 19 -12.47 -14.24 -0.75
CA GLU A 19 -13.82 -13.90 -1.23
C GLU A 19 -13.99 -12.40 -1.46
N ALA A 20 -13.41 -11.55 -0.59
CA ALA A 20 -13.41 -10.11 -0.83
C ALA A 20 -12.71 -9.73 -2.14
N ALA A 21 -11.54 -10.32 -2.42
CA ALA A 21 -10.83 -10.10 -3.67
C ALA A 21 -11.69 -10.49 -4.88
N ARG A 22 -12.32 -11.67 -4.84
CA ARG A 22 -13.23 -12.11 -5.92
C ARG A 22 -14.38 -11.14 -6.17
N ARG A 23 -14.98 -10.60 -5.09
CA ARG A 23 -16.06 -9.61 -5.23
C ARG A 23 -15.60 -8.28 -5.81
N VAL A 24 -14.42 -7.80 -5.40
CA VAL A 24 -13.84 -6.58 -5.97
C VAL A 24 -13.52 -6.77 -7.45
N LEU A 25 -12.94 -7.92 -7.82
CA LEU A 25 -12.67 -8.26 -9.22
C LEU A 25 -13.96 -8.38 -10.05
N ALA A 26 -15.03 -8.94 -9.47
CA ALA A 26 -16.33 -9.07 -10.13
C ALA A 26 -16.98 -7.73 -10.48
N LEU A 27 -16.60 -6.62 -9.81
CA LEU A 27 -17.07 -5.28 -10.16
C LEU A 27 -16.60 -4.84 -11.55
N ASN A 28 -15.54 -5.45 -12.10
CA ASN A 28 -14.99 -5.16 -13.43
C ASN A 28 -14.87 -3.65 -13.70
N LEU A 29 -14.30 -2.92 -12.75
CA LEU A 29 -14.21 -1.46 -12.82
C LEU A 29 -13.31 -1.03 -13.98
N PRO A 30 -13.70 0.02 -14.74
CA PRO A 30 -12.83 0.62 -15.74
C PRO A 30 -11.53 1.13 -15.11
N ALA A 31 -10.43 1.05 -15.86
CA ALA A 31 -9.12 1.44 -15.35
C ALA A 31 -9.10 2.91 -14.88
N GLU A 32 -9.84 3.79 -15.56
CA GLU A 32 -9.99 5.21 -15.23
C GLU A 32 -10.58 5.40 -13.82
N VAL A 33 -11.58 4.61 -13.47
CA VAL A 33 -12.22 4.65 -12.14
C VAL A 33 -11.25 4.16 -11.08
N CYS A 34 -10.48 3.12 -11.37
CA CYS A 34 -9.46 2.61 -10.46
C CYS A 34 -8.32 3.62 -10.27
N TRP A 35 -7.85 4.28 -11.32
CA TRP A 35 -6.84 5.35 -11.22
C TRP A 35 -7.34 6.53 -10.38
N LEU A 36 -8.59 6.93 -10.56
CA LEU A 36 -9.22 7.97 -9.75
C LEU A 36 -9.33 7.54 -8.28
N GLY A 37 -9.72 6.29 -8.04
CA GLY A 37 -9.78 5.70 -6.70
C GLY A 37 -8.41 5.64 -6.02
N LEU A 38 -7.36 5.33 -6.77
CA LEU A 38 -5.98 5.34 -6.27
C LEU A 38 -5.54 6.75 -5.89
N ALA A 39 -5.79 7.73 -6.77
CA ALA A 39 -5.50 9.13 -6.50
C ALA A 39 -6.25 9.63 -5.26
N LEU A 40 -7.53 9.29 -5.12
CA LEU A 40 -8.32 9.60 -3.93
C LEU A 40 -7.71 8.99 -2.68
N ALA A 41 -7.32 7.72 -2.71
CA ALA A 41 -6.71 7.05 -1.58
C ALA A 41 -5.39 7.73 -1.16
N VAL A 42 -4.54 8.10 -2.13
CA VAL A 42 -3.29 8.84 -1.88
C VAL A 42 -3.56 10.21 -1.26
N VAL A 43 -4.57 10.93 -1.75
CA VAL A 43 -4.96 12.23 -1.18
C VAL A 43 -5.44 12.07 0.26
N LEU A 44 -6.29 11.08 0.54
CA LEU A 44 -6.79 10.82 1.90
C LEU A 44 -5.66 10.41 2.85
N ASP A 45 -4.75 9.57 2.40
CA ASP A 45 -3.56 9.15 3.16
C ASP A 45 -2.64 10.35 3.47
N THR A 46 -2.38 11.19 2.47
CA THR A 46 -1.62 12.44 2.62
C THR A 46 -2.27 13.40 3.60
N LEU A 47 -3.59 13.57 3.52
CA LEU A 47 -4.33 14.42 4.46
C LEU A 47 -4.20 13.90 5.90
N LEU A 48 -4.36 12.60 6.09
CA LEU A 48 -4.23 11.98 7.39
C LEU A 48 -2.81 12.12 7.94
N TYR A 49 -1.80 11.97 7.10
CA TYR A 49 -0.40 12.20 7.45
C TYR A 49 -0.15 13.65 7.90
N ILE A 50 -0.67 14.65 7.19
CA ILE A 50 -0.50 16.08 7.54
C ILE A 50 -1.15 16.36 8.88
N VAL A 51 -2.40 15.94 9.08
CA VAL A 51 -3.14 16.13 10.33
C VAL A 51 -2.41 15.45 11.48
N SER A 52 -1.84 14.26 11.25
CA SER A 52 -1.05 13.53 12.24
C SER A 52 0.23 14.28 12.62
N ASN A 53 0.98 14.83 11.64
CA ASN A 53 2.19 15.61 11.90
C ASN A 53 1.94 16.96 12.57
N MET A 54 0.73 17.51 12.45
CA MET A 54 0.35 18.71 13.22
C MET A 54 0.06 18.39 14.69
N ALA A 55 -0.45 17.18 14.97
CA ALA A 55 -0.83 16.75 16.31
C ALA A 55 0.29 16.06 17.09
N LEU A 56 1.25 15.46 16.38
CA LEU A 56 2.33 14.65 16.94
C LEU A 56 3.69 15.25 16.57
N PRO A 57 4.73 15.05 17.41
CA PRO A 57 6.06 15.50 17.08
C PRO A 57 6.57 14.85 15.78
N PRO A 58 7.31 15.59 14.93
CA PRO A 58 7.85 15.05 13.70
C PRO A 58 8.76 13.86 13.97
N VAL A 59 8.62 12.80 13.15
CA VAL A 59 9.55 11.67 13.16
C VAL A 59 10.72 12.01 12.25
N GLU A 60 11.95 11.89 12.76
CA GLU A 60 13.14 12.11 11.96
C GLU A 60 13.23 11.10 10.81
N SER A 61 13.43 11.60 9.60
CA SER A 61 13.52 10.78 8.39
C SER A 61 14.67 11.27 7.50
N PRO A 62 15.49 10.38 6.94
CA PRO A 62 16.49 10.74 5.94
C PRO A 62 15.90 11.45 4.70
N PHE A 63 14.60 11.29 4.47
CA PHE A 63 13.88 11.89 3.35
C PHE A 63 13.04 13.11 3.74
N TYR A 64 13.27 13.69 4.93
CA TYR A 64 12.45 14.77 5.48
C TYR A 64 12.18 15.91 4.48
N GLY A 65 13.18 16.35 3.71
CA GLY A 65 13.01 17.41 2.70
C GLY A 65 12.02 17.08 1.57
N LEU A 66 11.89 15.81 1.20
CA LEU A 66 10.95 15.33 0.17
C LEU A 66 9.54 15.10 0.73
N ILE A 67 9.43 14.64 1.98
CA ILE A 67 8.15 14.28 2.61
C ILE A 67 7.58 15.38 3.52
N ALA A 68 8.29 16.50 3.68
CA ALA A 68 7.83 17.63 4.48
C ALA A 68 6.68 18.40 3.82
N THR A 69 6.57 18.34 2.49
CA THR A 69 5.46 19.00 1.77
C THR A 69 4.33 18.00 1.49
N PRO A 70 3.06 18.43 1.59
CA PRO A 70 1.90 17.62 1.20
C PRO A 70 2.05 16.99 -0.20
N VAL A 71 2.50 17.80 -1.16
CA VAL A 71 2.66 17.38 -2.55
C VAL A 71 3.80 16.37 -2.69
N GLY A 72 4.93 16.59 -2.01
CA GLY A 72 6.06 15.68 -2.03
C GLY A 72 5.74 14.33 -1.38
N TYR A 73 5.07 14.32 -0.23
CA TYR A 73 4.60 13.09 0.41
C TYR A 73 3.64 12.31 -0.50
N GLY A 74 2.61 12.98 -1.02
CA GLY A 74 1.64 12.36 -1.92
C GLY A 74 2.29 11.82 -3.21
N ALA A 75 3.28 12.52 -3.76
CA ALA A 75 4.03 12.05 -4.93
C ALA A 75 4.87 10.80 -4.61
N VAL A 76 5.52 10.73 -3.44
CA VAL A 76 6.29 9.56 -3.00
C VAL A 76 5.38 8.36 -2.76
N VAL A 77 4.28 8.54 -2.02
CA VAL A 77 3.32 7.46 -1.74
C VAL A 77 2.65 7.00 -3.02
N GLY A 78 2.09 7.93 -3.81
CA GLY A 78 1.43 7.61 -5.07
C GLY A 78 2.37 6.94 -6.08
N GLY A 79 3.59 7.47 -6.25
CA GLY A 79 4.61 6.85 -7.09
C GLY A 79 5.01 5.45 -6.61
N GLY A 80 5.21 5.27 -5.30
CA GLY A 80 5.51 3.99 -4.68
C GLY A 80 4.42 2.94 -4.91
N LEU A 81 3.15 3.35 -4.83
CA LEU A 81 2.00 2.48 -5.12
C LEU A 81 1.98 2.06 -6.59
N VAL A 82 2.18 2.99 -7.52
CA VAL A 82 2.23 2.68 -8.96
C VAL A 82 3.37 1.72 -9.27
N VAL A 83 4.55 1.98 -8.73
CA VAL A 83 5.71 1.08 -8.87
C VAL A 83 5.40 -0.31 -8.30
N THR A 84 4.71 -0.37 -7.16
CA THR A 84 4.30 -1.63 -6.53
C THR A 84 3.31 -2.41 -7.39
N ILE A 85 2.28 -1.75 -7.95
CA ILE A 85 1.32 -2.36 -8.88
C ILE A 85 2.05 -2.95 -10.09
N ILE A 86 2.98 -2.19 -10.69
CA ILE A 86 3.77 -2.64 -11.83
C ILE A 86 4.66 -3.83 -11.45
N ALA A 87 5.34 -3.76 -10.31
CA ALA A 87 6.22 -4.82 -9.84
C ALA A 87 5.45 -6.11 -9.61
N ILE A 88 4.32 -6.07 -8.90
CA ILE A 88 3.46 -7.24 -8.67
C ILE A 88 2.97 -7.80 -10.00
N HIS A 89 2.48 -6.94 -10.90
CA HIS A 89 2.01 -7.39 -12.20
C HIS A 89 3.10 -8.11 -12.98
N ARG A 90 4.30 -7.52 -13.07
CA ARG A 90 5.42 -8.08 -13.83
C ARG A 90 5.96 -9.35 -13.19
N VAL A 91 6.24 -9.33 -11.89
CA VAL A 91 6.77 -10.48 -11.14
C VAL A 91 5.75 -11.60 -11.10
N GLY A 92 4.48 -11.29 -10.82
CA GLY A 92 3.41 -12.27 -10.81
C GLY A 92 3.25 -12.98 -12.15
N ARG A 93 3.39 -12.28 -13.27
CA ARG A 93 3.43 -12.89 -14.62
C ARG A 93 4.63 -13.82 -14.81
N VAL A 94 5.82 -13.44 -14.33
CA VAL A 94 7.03 -14.29 -14.40
C VAL A 94 6.85 -15.58 -13.60
N PHE A 95 6.12 -15.52 -12.48
CA PHE A 95 5.77 -16.68 -11.66
C PHE A 95 4.57 -17.49 -12.19
N GLY A 96 4.12 -17.22 -13.42
CA GLY A 96 3.03 -17.95 -14.08
C GLY A 96 1.62 -17.46 -13.75
N GLY A 97 1.50 -16.26 -13.16
CA GLY A 97 0.22 -15.65 -12.84
C GLY A 97 -0.50 -15.05 -14.05
N GLU A 98 -1.84 -15.16 -14.05
CA GLU A 98 -2.70 -14.73 -15.16
C GLU A 98 -3.29 -13.32 -14.98
N GLY A 99 -3.06 -12.70 -13.82
CA GLY A 99 -3.69 -11.45 -13.41
C GLY A 99 -3.43 -10.27 -14.36
N GLY A 100 -4.52 -9.63 -14.78
CA GLY A 100 -4.51 -8.41 -15.56
C GLY A 100 -4.03 -7.20 -14.76
N PHE A 101 -3.50 -6.18 -15.44
CA PHE A 101 -3.10 -4.94 -14.78
C PHE A 101 -4.28 -4.23 -14.09
N GLY A 102 -5.46 -4.20 -14.74
CA GLY A 102 -6.67 -3.60 -14.18
C GLY A 102 -7.20 -4.32 -12.94
N GLU A 103 -7.05 -5.65 -12.89
CA GLU A 103 -7.45 -6.47 -11.73
C GLU A 103 -6.59 -6.14 -10.51
N ILE A 104 -5.26 -6.09 -10.69
CA ILE A 104 -4.32 -5.73 -9.62
C ILE A 104 -4.56 -4.29 -9.18
N LEU A 105 -4.76 -3.37 -10.11
CA LEU A 105 -5.06 -1.97 -9.81
C LEU A 105 -6.35 -1.85 -8.97
N SER A 106 -7.43 -2.53 -9.36
CA SER A 106 -8.71 -2.51 -8.63
C SER A 106 -8.56 -3.03 -7.19
N LEU A 107 -7.85 -4.15 -7.01
CA LEU A 107 -7.56 -4.71 -5.68
C LEU A 107 -6.69 -3.78 -4.83
N MET A 108 -5.69 -3.14 -5.43
CA MET A 108 -4.85 -2.16 -4.74
C MET A 108 -5.64 -0.94 -4.30
N VAL A 109 -6.53 -0.42 -5.14
CA VAL A 109 -7.42 0.69 -4.76
C VAL A 109 -8.27 0.33 -3.54
N TRP A 110 -8.89 -0.86 -3.55
CA TRP A 110 -9.69 -1.33 -2.42
C TRP A 110 -8.84 -1.45 -1.14
N LEU A 111 -7.67 -2.06 -1.24
CA LEU A 111 -6.77 -2.23 -0.10
C LEU A 111 -6.28 -0.89 0.45
N GLN A 112 -5.98 0.08 -0.42
CA GLN A 112 -5.57 1.42 0.00
C GLN A 112 -6.70 2.16 0.72
N LEU A 113 -7.93 2.12 0.20
CA LEU A 113 -9.08 2.71 0.88
C LEU A 113 -9.34 2.07 2.26
N LEU A 114 -9.22 0.75 2.37
CA LEU A 114 -9.34 0.05 3.64
C LEU A 114 -8.21 0.46 4.61
N SER A 115 -6.99 0.63 4.11
CA SER A 115 -5.82 1.04 4.87
C SER A 115 -5.97 2.46 5.39
N VAL A 116 -6.49 3.39 4.58
CA VAL A 116 -6.80 4.77 5.01
C VAL A 116 -7.81 4.76 6.16
N VAL A 117 -8.86 3.94 6.08
CA VAL A 117 -9.85 3.82 7.18
C VAL A 117 -9.21 3.27 8.44
N ALA A 118 -8.34 2.26 8.32
CA ALA A 118 -7.62 1.69 9.45
C ALA A 118 -6.67 2.72 10.10
N GLN A 119 -5.93 3.48 9.30
CA GLN A 119 -5.05 4.54 9.78
C GLN A 119 -5.85 5.65 10.45
N ALA A 120 -7.01 6.05 9.90
CA ALA A 120 -7.87 7.04 10.52
C ALA A 120 -8.36 6.57 11.89
N ALA A 121 -8.71 5.29 12.03
CA ALA A 121 -9.08 4.70 13.31
C ALA A 121 -7.90 4.69 14.30
N VAL A 122 -6.70 4.33 13.85
CA VAL A 122 -5.47 4.40 14.67
C VAL A 122 -5.19 5.83 15.12
N PHE A 123 -5.33 6.81 14.22
CA PHE A 123 -5.14 8.22 14.54
C PHE A 123 -6.14 8.72 15.59
N VAL A 124 -7.42 8.39 15.47
CA VAL A 124 -8.40 8.74 16.52
C VAL A 124 -8.05 8.06 17.84
N LEU A 125 -7.62 6.80 17.79
CA LEU A 125 -7.31 6.01 18.99
C LEU A 125 -6.05 6.52 19.69
N VAL A 126 -5.05 7.05 18.96
CA VAL A 126 -3.80 7.54 19.55
C VAL A 126 -4.03 8.75 20.45
N LEU A 127 -5.03 9.57 20.12
CA LEU A 127 -5.39 10.77 20.90
C LEU A 127 -6.09 10.42 22.23
N VAL A 128 -6.73 9.26 22.31
CA VAL A 128 -7.49 8.84 23.50
C VAL A 128 -6.70 7.83 24.33
N VAL A 129 -6.18 6.77 23.68
CA VAL A 129 -5.45 5.66 24.32
C VAL A 129 -4.27 5.23 23.44
N PRO A 130 -3.08 5.85 23.60
CA PRO A 130 -1.90 5.57 22.76
C PRO A 130 -1.51 4.08 22.70
N LEU A 131 -1.64 3.35 23.82
CA LEU A 131 -1.30 1.93 23.90
C LEU A 131 -2.20 1.06 23.00
N LEU A 132 -3.50 1.37 22.93
CA LEU A 132 -4.43 0.64 22.07
C LEU A 132 -4.19 0.98 20.59
N ALA A 133 -3.83 2.23 20.28
CA ALA A 133 -3.45 2.63 18.92
C ALA A 133 -2.22 1.86 18.42
N MET A 134 -1.23 1.65 19.28
CA MET A 134 -0.07 0.82 18.96
C MET A 134 -0.48 -0.63 18.64
N ILE A 135 -1.30 -1.26 19.49
CA ILE A 135 -1.79 -2.63 19.26
C ILE A 135 -2.59 -2.73 17.96
N LEU A 136 -3.49 -1.76 17.72
CA LEU A 136 -4.28 -1.70 16.50
C LEU A 136 -3.40 -1.50 15.26
N SER A 137 -2.37 -0.67 15.34
CA SER A 137 -1.41 -0.45 14.25
C SER A 137 -0.69 -1.74 13.88
N PHE A 138 -0.15 -2.47 14.87
CA PHE A 138 0.45 -3.78 14.62
C PHE A 138 -0.55 -4.77 14.00
N ALA A 139 -1.75 -4.87 14.58
CA ALA A 139 -2.80 -5.75 14.05
C ALA A 139 -3.15 -5.39 12.60
N ALA A 140 -3.27 -4.10 12.28
CA ALA A 140 -3.54 -3.62 10.93
C ALA A 140 -2.40 -3.96 9.96
N THR A 141 -1.13 -3.86 10.39
CA THR A 141 0.02 -4.28 9.58
C THR A 141 0.00 -5.77 9.27
N PHE A 142 -0.12 -6.63 10.29
CA PHE A 142 -0.15 -8.09 10.09
C PHE A 142 -1.34 -8.53 9.24
N LEU A 143 -2.52 -7.97 9.52
CA LEU A 143 -3.73 -8.24 8.76
C LEU A 143 -3.62 -7.71 7.33
N GLY A 144 -3.00 -6.55 7.13
CA GLY A 144 -2.75 -5.98 5.80
C GLY A 144 -1.88 -6.90 4.95
N ILE A 145 -0.79 -7.43 5.51
CA ILE A 145 0.07 -8.42 4.83
C ILE A 145 -0.72 -9.69 4.48
N TYR A 146 -1.52 -10.19 5.42
CA TYR A 146 -2.37 -11.36 5.20
C TYR A 146 -3.39 -11.15 4.07
N ILE A 147 -4.12 -10.03 4.09
CA ILE A 147 -5.09 -9.65 3.05
C ILE A 147 -4.36 -9.53 1.71
N PHE A 148 -3.22 -8.85 1.69
CA PHE A 148 -2.47 -8.59 0.47
C PHE A 148 -1.97 -9.89 -0.18
N LEU A 149 -1.51 -10.85 0.62
CA LEU A 149 -1.12 -12.17 0.14
C LEU A 149 -2.26 -12.89 -0.57
N HIS A 150 -3.45 -12.90 0.05
CA HIS A 150 -4.65 -13.46 -0.55
C HIS A 150 -5.08 -12.70 -1.81
N PHE A 151 -4.96 -11.38 -1.82
CA PHE A 151 -5.30 -10.54 -2.98
C PHE A 151 -4.38 -10.84 -4.17
N VAL A 152 -3.08 -10.99 -3.94
CA VAL A 152 -2.10 -11.35 -4.98
C VAL A 152 -2.36 -12.76 -5.50
N ASP A 153 -2.64 -13.73 -4.62
CA ASP A 153 -3.01 -15.09 -5.01
C ASP A 153 -4.26 -15.09 -5.92
N GLN A 154 -5.30 -14.36 -5.53
CA GLN A 154 -6.55 -14.31 -6.28
C GLN A 154 -6.43 -13.52 -7.59
N ALA A 155 -5.72 -12.38 -7.62
CA ALA A 155 -5.47 -11.63 -8.84
C ALA A 155 -4.67 -12.46 -9.84
N HIS A 156 -3.58 -13.08 -9.41
CA HIS A 156 -2.74 -13.87 -10.31
C HIS A 156 -3.24 -15.29 -10.53
N ARG A 157 -4.30 -15.72 -9.84
CA ARG A 157 -4.89 -17.06 -9.91
C ARG A 157 -3.85 -18.16 -9.65
N LEU A 158 -2.93 -17.90 -8.73
CA LEU A 158 -1.74 -18.74 -8.50
C LEU A 158 -2.07 -20.09 -7.85
N GLY A 159 -3.23 -20.19 -7.19
CA GLY A 159 -3.73 -21.40 -6.54
C GLY A 159 -2.89 -21.83 -5.33
N SER A 160 -2.05 -20.94 -4.80
CA SER A 160 -1.17 -21.23 -3.67
C SER A 160 -0.65 -19.93 -3.04
N LEU A 161 -0.95 -19.75 -1.75
CA LEU A 161 -0.43 -18.64 -0.95
C LEU A 161 1.10 -18.58 -0.93
N TRP A 162 1.78 -19.71 -1.09
CA TRP A 162 3.24 -19.75 -1.11
C TRP A 162 3.84 -19.18 -2.39
N ARG A 163 3.14 -19.33 -3.52
CA ARG A 163 3.51 -18.64 -4.76
C ARG A 163 3.25 -17.15 -4.64
N ALA A 164 2.12 -16.74 -4.04
CA ALA A 164 1.84 -15.33 -3.80
C ALA A 164 2.88 -14.68 -2.88
N ALA A 165 3.36 -15.40 -1.85
CA ALA A 165 4.42 -14.91 -0.97
C ALA A 165 5.73 -14.73 -1.75
N GLY A 166 6.06 -15.69 -2.62
CA GLY A 166 7.20 -15.59 -3.53
C GLY A 166 7.12 -14.37 -4.44
N VAL A 167 5.94 -14.09 -5.02
CA VAL A 167 5.69 -12.91 -5.85
C VAL A 167 5.87 -11.62 -5.04
N LEU A 168 5.33 -11.55 -3.82
CA LEU A 168 5.48 -10.39 -2.96
C LEU A 168 6.94 -10.12 -2.60
N VAL A 169 7.67 -11.14 -2.17
CA VAL A 169 9.10 -11.03 -1.82
C VAL A 169 9.91 -10.62 -3.04
N ALA A 170 9.69 -11.25 -4.20
CA ALA A 170 10.40 -10.91 -5.43
C ALA A 170 10.04 -9.50 -5.93
N ALA A 171 8.79 -9.04 -5.76
CA ALA A 171 8.39 -7.67 -6.06
C ALA A 171 9.10 -6.67 -5.15
N VAL A 172 9.16 -6.91 -3.84
CA VAL A 172 9.90 -6.05 -2.91
C VAL A 172 11.38 -5.97 -3.30
N LEU A 173 12.02 -7.11 -3.58
CA LEU A 173 13.42 -7.15 -4.02
C LEU A 173 13.64 -6.38 -5.34
N ALA A 174 12.74 -6.55 -6.31
CA ALA A 174 12.80 -5.84 -7.58
C ALA A 174 12.67 -4.31 -7.39
N ILE A 175 11.75 -3.88 -6.52
CA ILE A 175 11.56 -2.46 -6.19
C ILE A 175 12.79 -1.91 -5.47
N SER A 176 13.30 -2.62 -4.45
CA SER A 176 14.51 -2.21 -3.71
C SER A 176 15.70 -2.06 -4.64
N LEU A 177 15.92 -3.01 -5.54
CA LEU A 177 17.00 -2.95 -6.52
C LEU A 177 16.83 -1.79 -7.50
N ALA A 178 15.62 -1.59 -8.04
CA ALA A 178 15.32 -0.47 -8.92
C ALA A 178 15.58 0.87 -8.21
N PHE A 179 15.17 0.98 -6.94
CA PHE A 179 15.38 2.19 -6.15
C PHE A 179 16.87 2.43 -5.85
N MET A 180 17.64 1.39 -5.52
CA MET A 180 19.09 1.49 -5.35
C MET A 180 19.80 1.99 -6.61
N ILE A 181 19.43 1.46 -7.78
CA ILE A 181 19.98 1.90 -9.07
C ILE A 181 19.63 3.37 -9.31
N LEU A 182 18.38 3.78 -9.09
CA LEU A 182 17.95 5.17 -9.25
C LEU A 182 18.74 6.12 -8.34
N LEU A 183 18.92 5.77 -7.06
CA LEU A 183 19.70 6.58 -6.12
C LEU A 183 21.18 6.67 -6.51
N SER A 184 21.76 5.56 -7.00
CA SER A 184 23.14 5.53 -7.49
C SER A 184 23.33 6.43 -8.72
N LEU A 185 22.33 6.52 -9.60
CA LEU A 185 22.40 7.35 -10.81
C LEU A 185 22.24 8.85 -10.50
N ILE A 186 21.49 9.19 -9.45
CA ILE A 186 21.28 10.59 -9.02
C ILE A 186 22.49 11.12 -8.21
N GLY A 187 23.40 10.24 -7.78
CA GLY A 187 24.60 10.63 -7.05
C GLY A 187 24.33 11.05 -5.60
N ALA A 188 23.25 10.54 -5.00
CA ALA A 188 23.03 10.72 -3.56
C ALA A 188 24.27 10.17 -2.82
N PRO A 189 24.95 10.98 -1.98
CA PRO A 189 26.11 10.49 -1.27
C PRO A 189 25.64 9.31 -0.42
N LEU A 190 26.21 8.12 -0.70
CA LEU A 190 26.25 7.03 0.25
C LEU A 190 26.87 7.62 1.51
N SER A 191 26.05 7.89 2.53
CA SER A 191 26.48 8.49 3.79
C SER A 191 27.75 7.79 4.27
N GLY A 192 28.88 8.47 4.10
CA GLY A 192 30.20 7.84 4.17
C GLY A 192 31.31 8.68 3.53
N THR A 193 31.09 9.98 3.28
CA THR A 193 32.21 10.91 3.10
C THR A 193 32.96 10.98 4.43
N LEU A 194 34.09 10.28 4.45
CA LEU A 194 35.18 10.37 5.42
C LEU A 194 35.26 11.80 5.99
N GLN A 195 34.79 11.99 7.23
CA GLN A 195 35.24 13.11 8.06
C GLN A 195 36.67 12.78 8.52
N ASN A 196 37.61 12.93 7.59
CA ASN A 196 39.01 13.18 7.90
C ASN A 196 39.22 14.69 7.81
N VAL A 197 39.13 15.39 8.95
CA VAL A 197 40.14 16.37 9.40
C VAL A 197 40.07 16.42 10.94
#